data_AF-A0A660PQ81-F1
#
_entry.id   AF-A0A660PQ81-F1
#
_cell.length_a   1.000
_cell.length_b   1.000
_cell.length_c   1.000
_cell.angle_alpha   90.00
_cell.angle_beta   90.00
_cell.angle_gamma   90.00
#
_symmetry.space_group_name_H-M   'P 1'
#
loop_
_entity.id
_entity.type
_entity.pdbx_description
1 polymer ?
#
loop_
_entity_poly.entity_id
_entity_poly.type
_entity_poly.pdbx_seq_one_letter_code
_entity_poly.pdbx_strand_id
1 'polypeptide(L)' 'FRREVLEAIDLDAVKSNGYTFQIEVSMRAWKKGFEIKEIPIVFTDRQEGASKMSRKIIREAIWMVWYLRLMSIFGKLK' A
#
# COMPACT_ATOMS: atom_id res chain seq x y z
N PHE A 1 10.05 1.88 9.05
CA PHE A 1 10.22 2.82 7.92
C PHE A 1 11.33 3.80 8.27
N ARG A 2 12.23 4.10 7.33
CA ARG A 2 13.19 5.20 7.49
C ARG A 2 12.48 6.52 7.22
N ARG A 3 12.83 7.59 7.96
CA ARG A 3 12.21 8.92 7.81
C ARG A 3 12.28 9.42 6.37
N GLU A 4 13.44 9.25 5.74
CA GLU A 4 13.75 9.62 4.37
C GLU A 4 12.72 9.09 3.35
N VAL A 5 12.18 7.89 3.58
CA VAL A 5 11.18 7.26 2.72
C VAL A 5 9.83 7.99 2.82
N LEU A 6 9.44 8.38 4.03
CA LEU A 6 8.18 9.09 4.26
C LEU A 6 8.24 10.54 3.78
N GLU A 7 9.40 11.19 3.88
CA GLU A 7 9.62 12.53 3.36
C GLU A 7 9.65 12.55 1.82
N ALA A 8 10.18 11.49 1.21
CA ALA A 8 10.22 11.39 -0.24
C ALA A 8 8.85 11.11 -0.86
N ILE A 9 7.91 10.49 -0.13
CA ILE A 9 6.56 10.17 -0.60
C ILE A 9 5.63 11.34 -0.29
N ASP A 10 4.91 11.82 -1.32
CA ASP A 10 3.82 12.76 -1.13
C ASP A 10 2.65 12.04 -0.43
N LEU A 11 2.55 12.21 0.90
CA LEU A 11 1.52 11.57 1.71
C LEU A 11 0.12 12.16 1.44
N ASP A 12 0.03 13.43 1.06
CA ASP A 12 -1.24 14.10 0.77
C ASP A 12 -1.89 13.57 -0.52
N ALA A 13 -1.06 13.11 -1.46
CA ALA A 13 -1.54 12.45 -2.66
C ALA A 13 -2.05 11.02 -2.41
N VAL A 14 -1.84 10.42 -1.23
CA VAL A 14 -2.30 9.04 -0.93
C VAL A 14 -3.80 9.05 -0.68
N LYS A 15 -4.57 8.44 -1.59
CA LYS A 15 -6.05 8.42 -1.52
C LYS A 15 -6.62 7.10 -0.99
N SER A 16 -5.77 6.09 -0.82
CA SER A 16 -6.16 4.77 -0.32
C SER A 16 -6.42 4.76 1.17
N ASN A 17 -7.55 4.18 1.59
CA ASN A 17 -7.88 3.96 3.00
C ASN A 17 -7.72 2.48 3.39
N GLY A 18 -7.44 2.20 4.66
CA GLY A 18 -7.39 0.84 5.21
C GLY A 18 -6.28 -0.02 4.63
N TYR A 19 -6.57 -1.29 4.32
CA TYR A 19 -5.58 -2.25 3.79
C TYR A 19 -4.95 -1.82 2.46
N THR A 20 -5.68 -1.04 1.66
CA THR A 20 -5.27 -0.59 0.33
C THR A 20 -4.14 0.43 0.38
N PHE A 21 -4.01 1.16 1.50
CA PHE A 21 -2.92 2.10 1.76
C PHE A 21 -1.54 1.43 1.65
N GLN A 22 -1.40 0.21 2.15
CA GLN A 22 -0.12 -0.49 2.16
C GLN A 22 0.39 -0.78 0.73
N ILE A 23 -0.53 -1.08 -0.19
CA ILE A 23 -0.21 -1.31 -1.61
C ILE A 23 0.29 0.00 -2.25
N GLU A 24 -0.42 1.11 -2.01
CA GLU A 24 -0.09 2.41 -2.59
C GLU A 24 1.26 2.94 -2.09
N VAL A 25 1.50 2.92 -0.78
CA VAL A 25 2.76 3.39 -0.19
C VAL A 25 3.94 2.53 -0.64
N SER A 26 3.77 1.21 -0.70
CA SER A 26 4.82 0.29 -1.17
C SER A 26 5.16 0.55 -2.64
N MET A 27 4.15 0.78 -3.49
CA MET A 27 4.37 1.09 -4.90
C MET A 27 5.08 2.43 -5.11
N ARG A 28 4.73 3.45 -4.33
CA ARG A 28 5.41 4.77 -4.38
C ARG A 28 6.85 4.68 -3.88
N ALA A 29 7.10 3.96 -2.78
CA ALA A 29 8.45 3.72 -2.29
C ALA A 29 9.32 2.99 -3.32
N TRP A 30 8.77 1.93 -3.94
CA TRP A 30 9.46 1.19 -4.99
C TRP A 30 9.78 2.07 -6.21
N LYS A 31 8.84 2.92 -6.63
CA LYS A 31 9.04 3.84 -7.76
C LYS A 31 10.10 4.90 -7.52
N LYS A 32 10.32 5.32 -6.28
CA LYS A 32 11.38 6.23 -5.87
C LYS A 32 12.74 5.55 -5.69
N GLY A 33 12.84 4.25 -5.97
CA GLY A 33 14.09 3.50 -5.91
C GLY A 33 14.47 2.99 -4.52
N PHE A 34 13.54 3.04 -3.55
CA PHE A 34 13.81 2.48 -2.22
C PHE A 34 13.75 0.95 -2.25
N GLU A 35 14.63 0.33 -1.46
CA GLU A 35 14.61 -1.12 -1.25
C GLU A 35 13.46 -1.53 -0.33
N ILE A 36 12.71 -2.54 -0.76
CA ILE A 36 11.65 -3.17 0.01
C ILE A 36 12.10 -4.57 0.39
N LYS A 37 11.94 -4.93 1.67
CA LYS A 37 12.24 -6.26 2.20
C LYS A 37 11.02 -6.76 2.98
N GLU A 38 10.69 -8.03 2.78
CA GLU A 38 9.62 -8.70 3.51
C GLU A 38 10.23 -9.49 4.67
N ILE A 39 9.73 -9.24 5.88
CA ILE A 39 10.16 -9.96 7.08
C ILE A 39 8.98 -10.81 7.53
N PRO A 40 9.12 -12.15 7.56
CA PRO A 40 8.02 -13.01 7.98
C PRO A 40 7.70 -12.78 9.45
N ILE A 41 6.41 -12.63 9.75
CA ILE A 41 5.91 -12.51 11.12
C ILE A 41 4.80 -13.54 11.35
N VAL A 42 4.79 -14.13 12.55
CA VAL A 42 3.70 -15.00 13.00
C VAL A 42 2.73 -14.15 13.80
N PHE A 43 1.50 -14.03 13.30
CA PHE A 43 0.43 -13.37 14.04
C PHE A 43 -0.11 -14.34 15.10
N THR A 44 0.35 -14.20 16.34
CA THR A 44 -0.06 -15.04 17.48
C THR A 44 -1.48 -14.75 17.97
N ASP A 45 -2.02 -13.56 17.70
CA ASP A 45 -3.38 -13.15 18.10
C ASP A 45 -4.36 -13.16 16.93
N ARG A 46 -5.13 -14.25 16.84
CA ARG A 46 -6.37 -14.35 16.07
C ARG A 46 -7.29 -15.36 16.75
N GLN A 47 -7.62 -15.12 18.02
CA GLN A 47 -8.52 -16.04 18.73
C GLN A 47 -9.96 -15.53 18.82
N GLU A 48 -10.22 -14.21 18.81
CA GLU A 48 -11.59 -13.69 18.88
C GLU A 48 -11.82 -12.43 18.02
N GLY A 49 -12.97 -12.36 17.34
CA GLY A 49 -13.44 -11.17 16.62
C GLY A 49 -13.89 -11.44 15.18
N ALA A 50 -14.83 -10.62 14.70
CA ALA A 50 -15.26 -10.65 13.30
C ALA A 50 -14.14 -10.13 12.37
N SER A 51 -14.05 -10.71 11.17
CA SER A 51 -13.06 -10.31 10.16
C SER A 51 -13.15 -8.82 9.84
N LYS A 52 -12.03 -8.10 9.97
CA LYS A 52 -11.86 -6.72 9.46
C LYS A 52 -11.79 -6.65 7.93
N MET A 53 -11.71 -7.80 7.26
CA MET A 53 -11.70 -7.93 5.80
C MET A 53 -13.12 -8.08 5.27
N SER A 54 -13.56 -7.10 4.47
CA SER A 54 -14.85 -7.12 3.78
C SER A 54 -14.65 -7.31 2.27
N ARG A 55 -15.70 -7.80 1.58
CA ARG A 55 -15.70 -7.90 0.10
C ARG A 55 -15.45 -6.56 -0.59
N LYS A 56 -15.84 -5.46 0.06
CA LYS A 56 -15.60 -4.09 -0.42
C LYS A 56 -14.11 -3.77 -0.44
N ILE A 57 -13.40 -4.05 0.66
CA ILE A 57 -11.94 -3.85 0.77
C ILE A 57 -11.20 -4.66 -0.30
N ILE A 58 -11.61 -5.92 -0.53
CA ILE A 58 -10.99 -6.78 -1.56
C ILE A 58 -11.16 -6.18 -2.95
N ARG A 59 -12.37 -5.72 -3.29
CA ARG A 59 -12.65 -5.09 -4.58
C ARG A 59 -11.87 -3.79 -4.78
N GLU A 60 -11.79 -2.96 -3.73
CA GLU A 60 -10.98 -1.74 -3.73
C GLU A 60 -9.50 -2.05 -3.96
N ALA A 61 -8.95 -3.09 -3.32
CA ALA A 61 -7.57 -3.52 -3.52
C ALA A 61 -7.29 -3.97 -4.96
N ILE A 62 -8.16 -4.79 -5.54
CA ILE A 62 -8.02 -5.21 -6.94
C ILE A 62 -8.02 -3.99 -7.87
N TRP A 63 -8.97 -3.08 -7.70
CA TRP A 63 -9.05 -1.86 -8.53
C TRP A 63 -7.83 -0.96 -8.35
N MET A 64 -7.37 -0.78 -7.11
CA MET A 64 -6.23 0.08 -6.79
C MET A 64 -4.94 -0.39 -7.47
N VAL A 65 -4.69 -1.69 -7.55
CA VAL A 65 -3.51 -2.23 -8.25
C VAL A 65 -3.51 -1.81 -9.73
N TRP A 66 -4.65 -1.94 -10.41
CA TRP A 66 -4.78 -1.51 -11.81
C TRP A 66 -4.66 0.00 -11.98
N TYR A 67 -5.27 0.78 -11.07
CA TYR A 67 -5.17 2.23 -11.08
C TYR A 67 -3.72 2.72 -10.90
N LEU A 68 -3.01 2.20 -9.90
CA LEU A 68 -1.61 2.52 -9.66
C LEU A 68 -0.72 2.08 -10.81
N ARG A 69 -1.00 0.93 -11.44
CA ARG A 69 -0.27 0.45 -12.61
C ARG A 69 -0.42 1.40 -13.80
N LEU A 70 -1.64 1.84 -14.09
CA LEU A 70 -1.90 2.83 -15.14
C LEU A 70 -1.21 4.16 -14.82
N MET A 71 -1.37 4.70 -13.62
CA MET A 71 -0.70 5.94 -13.20
C MET A 71 0.84 5.86 -13.28
N SER A 72 1.40 4.69 -12.98
CA SER A 72 2.83 4.40 -13.18
C SER A 72 3.24 4.44 -14.66
N ILE A 73 2.43 3.89 -15.57
CA ILE A 73 2.71 3.90 -17.01
C ILE A 73 2.60 5.32 -17.57
N PHE A 74 1.62 6.11 -17.11
CA PHE A 74 1.43 7.51 -17.51
C PHE A 74 2.40 8.49 -16.82
N GLY A 75 3.38 8.01 -16.05
CA GLY A 75 4.39 8.87 -15.39
C GLY A 75 3.84 9.78 -14.29
N LYS A 76 2.61 9.54 -13.81
CA LYS A 76 1.94 10.34 -12.77
C LYS A 76 2.21 9.86 -11.35
N LEU A 77 2.86 8.70 -11.18
CA LEU A 77 3.42 8.26 -9.90
C LEU A 77 4.86 8.79 -9.80
N LYS A 78 5.06 9.88 -9.05
CA LYS A 78 6.38 10.44 -8.73
C LYS A 78 6.81 10.10 -7.32
#